data_AF-A5N5Z1-F1
#
_entry.id   AF-A5N5Z1-F1
#
_cell.length_a   1.000
_cell.length_b   1.000
_cell.length_c   1.000
_cell.angle_alpha   90.00
_cell.angle_beta   90.00
_cell.angle_gamma   90.00
#
_symmetry.space_group_name_H-M   'P 1'
#
loop_
_entity.id
_entity.type
_entity.pdbx_description
1 polymer ?
#
loop_
_entity_poly.entity_id
_entity_poly.type
_entity_poly.pdbx_seq_one_letter_code
_entity_poly.pdbx_strand_id
1 'polypeptide(L)'
;MKNYITYNLRDKLKHSDEYYKFIPDFSEQVIQKIKIRANNIIEDFMAYITEFDIEQLGSREEYQLEILIMGVLWNVYSEKSLDLPKIPRKTLSLLSSMRQYSWIFKKCIDSIKGKMAYKYLLKGKIDKDIVYNTPCIENDFEKLIIWLKCTGEFKFQAGRMEIWNLFFKHNNKEYVRNAGKLIVELADWFEKESIEKLGGYTLNVKKFLMNEYKFYGTREDNIFCGRREVEYHLNMVGAEILNRVFRDTFLKTEDKIIFLPACMCLKPYNTCRRKKTDKGFICMRCSENCKVNILNRIGKKYNFKVYIVPHESNAFSGRKHIRYGDIGIVGIACVLNLIEGGLKARNLNLVPQCVILDYCGCKNHWHKSGIETDINYRKLFEILQIPQGDIIVRNLKQ
;
A
#
# COMPACT_ATOMS: atom_id res chain seq x y z
N MET A 1 -11.08 17.76 -21.43
CA MET A 1 -12.08 17.46 -20.37
C MET A 1 -12.15 15.95 -20.21
N LYS A 2 -11.85 15.27 -19.10
CA LYS A 2 -11.43 15.61 -17.74
C LYS A 2 -10.43 14.49 -17.32
N ASN A 3 -9.12 14.69 -17.52
CA ASN A 3 -8.08 13.70 -17.16
C ASN A 3 -7.90 13.68 -15.65
N TYR A 4 -8.76 12.97 -14.92
CA TYR A 4 -8.61 12.85 -13.46
C TYR A 4 -8.37 11.40 -13.10
N ILE A 5 -7.26 11.17 -12.41
CA ILE A 5 -6.84 9.82 -12.06
C ILE A 5 -7.06 9.60 -10.57
N THR A 6 -6.30 10.26 -9.68
CA THR A 6 -6.72 10.56 -8.29
C THR A 6 -5.71 11.50 -7.64
N TYR A 7 -4.43 11.17 -7.74
CA TYR A 7 -3.31 11.97 -7.24
C TYR A 7 -2.32 12.31 -8.36
N ASN A 8 -1.50 13.33 -8.12
CA ASN A 8 -0.36 13.70 -8.96
C ASN A 8 0.74 14.34 -8.09
N LEU A 9 1.92 13.73 -8.07
CA LEU A 9 3.09 14.20 -7.33
C LEU A 9 3.88 15.28 -8.08
N ARG A 10 3.59 15.48 -9.37
CA ARG A 10 4.20 16.55 -10.16
C ARG A 10 3.49 17.85 -9.85
N ASP A 11 4.26 18.81 -9.36
CA ASP A 11 3.82 20.20 -9.31
C ASP A 11 3.92 20.84 -10.71
N LYS A 12 3.66 22.15 -10.82
CA LYS A 12 3.83 22.98 -12.03
C LYS A 12 5.18 22.78 -12.72
N LEU A 13 6.20 22.33 -11.99
CA LEU A 13 7.56 22.05 -12.46
C LEU A 13 7.70 20.76 -13.30
N LYS A 14 6.61 20.00 -13.52
CA LYS A 14 6.56 18.75 -14.31
C LYS A 14 7.38 17.57 -13.75
N HIS A 15 7.90 17.67 -12.53
CA HIS A 15 8.59 16.59 -11.81
C HIS A 15 8.15 16.56 -10.33
N SER A 16 8.44 15.47 -9.65
CA SER A 16 8.05 15.22 -8.25
C SER A 16 9.16 15.46 -7.23
N ASP A 17 10.23 16.18 -7.58
CA ASP A 17 11.34 16.49 -6.66
C ASP A 17 10.87 17.19 -5.38
N GLU A 18 9.95 18.15 -5.49
CA GLU A 18 9.42 18.87 -4.31
C GLU A 18 8.67 17.95 -3.35
N TYR A 19 7.92 16.97 -3.87
CA TYR A 19 7.30 15.93 -3.05
C TYR A 19 8.36 15.15 -2.25
N TYR A 20 9.45 14.72 -2.91
CA TYR A 20 10.50 13.93 -2.26
C TYR A 20 11.41 14.73 -1.33
N LYS A 21 11.51 16.05 -1.49
CA LYS A 21 12.13 16.94 -0.49
C LYS A 21 11.25 17.14 0.74
N PHE A 22 9.93 17.18 0.53
CA PHE A 22 8.95 17.48 1.56
C PHE A 22 8.60 16.28 2.45
N ILE A 23 8.34 15.10 1.85
CA ILE A 23 7.78 13.96 2.56
C ILE A 23 8.60 13.45 3.77
N PRO A 24 9.96 13.52 3.78
CA PRO A 24 10.74 13.09 4.94
C PRO A 24 10.43 13.92 6.19
N ASP A 25 10.36 15.25 6.07
CA ASP A 25 10.11 16.16 7.19
C ASP A 25 8.71 15.97 7.77
N PHE A 26 7.70 15.81 6.91
CA PHE A 26 6.34 15.55 7.38
C PHE A 26 6.21 14.17 8.04
N SER A 27 6.86 13.15 7.47
CA SER A 27 6.86 11.81 8.06
C SER A 27 7.54 11.80 9.43
N GLU A 28 8.60 12.60 9.61
CA GLU A 28 9.24 12.79 10.91
C GLU A 28 8.32 13.46 11.92
N GLN A 29 7.58 14.50 11.52
CA GLN A 29 6.58 15.13 12.39
C GLN A 29 5.52 14.13 12.87
N VAL A 30 5.03 13.27 11.98
CA VAL A 30 4.07 12.21 12.31
C VAL A 30 4.66 11.22 13.33
N ILE A 31 5.88 10.73 13.08
CA ILE A 31 6.58 9.80 13.98
C ILE A 31 6.80 10.43 15.36
N GLN A 32 7.25 11.69 15.42
CA GLN A 32 7.46 12.39 16.69
C GLN A 32 6.14 12.62 17.44
N LYS A 33 5.05 12.94 16.74
CA LYS A 33 3.73 13.07 17.35
C LYS A 33 3.28 11.77 18.01
N ILE A 34 3.42 10.64 17.30
CA ILE A 34 3.06 9.31 17.81
C ILE A 34 3.98 8.94 18.97
N LYS A 35 5.29 9.20 18.88
CA LYS A 35 6.23 9.01 19.98
C LYS A 35 5.79 9.75 21.23
N ILE A 36 5.53 11.05 21.15
CA ILE A 36 5.13 11.86 22.32
C ILE A 36 3.84 11.34 22.96
N ARG A 37 2.88 10.89 22.15
CA ARG A 37 1.54 10.53 22.61
C ARG A 37 1.43 9.07 23.06
N ALA A 38 2.02 8.15 22.31
CA ALA A 38 1.76 6.72 22.39
C ALA A 38 3.02 5.87 22.71
N ASN A 39 4.13 6.47 23.15
CA ASN A 39 5.36 5.69 23.41
C ASN A 39 5.11 4.52 24.36
N ASN A 40 4.37 4.74 25.44
CA ASN A 40 4.12 3.70 26.44
C ASN A 40 3.42 2.48 25.83
N ILE A 41 2.38 2.70 25.00
CA ILE A 41 1.68 1.62 24.31
C ILE A 41 2.61 0.83 23.39
N ILE A 42 3.56 1.52 22.74
CA ILE A 42 4.54 0.89 21.86
C ILE A 42 5.56 0.09 22.69
N GLU A 43 6.07 0.62 23.81
CA GLU A 43 6.97 -0.15 24.68
C GLU A 43 6.27 -1.40 25.23
N ASP A 44 5.03 -1.25 25.68
CA ASP A 44 4.24 -2.36 26.22
C ASP A 44 3.99 -3.44 25.15
N PHE A 45 3.72 -3.01 23.90
CA PHE A 45 3.59 -3.94 22.78
C PHE A 45 4.92 -4.62 22.45
N MET A 46 6.03 -3.89 22.40
CA MET A 46 7.36 -4.46 22.15
C MET A 46 7.78 -5.46 23.24
N ALA A 47 7.48 -5.15 24.50
CA ALA A 47 7.68 -6.05 25.63
C ALA A 47 6.85 -7.32 25.46
N TYR A 48 5.57 -7.19 25.10
CA TYR A 48 4.69 -8.32 24.81
C TYR A 48 5.23 -9.20 23.67
N ILE A 49 5.71 -8.61 22.56
CA ILE A 49 6.30 -9.38 21.46
C ILE A 49 7.51 -10.19 21.93
N THR A 50 8.36 -9.58 22.76
CA THR A 50 9.59 -10.19 23.26
C THR A 50 9.31 -11.28 24.30
N GLU A 51 8.41 -11.01 25.25
CA GLU A 51 8.05 -11.94 26.33
C GLU A 51 7.41 -13.23 25.80
N PHE A 52 6.55 -13.11 24.79
CA PHE A 52 5.80 -14.23 24.24
C PHE A 52 6.38 -14.82 22.94
N ASP A 53 7.57 -14.38 22.52
CA ASP A 53 8.26 -14.81 21.28
C ASP A 53 7.31 -14.85 20.07
N ILE A 54 6.50 -13.79 19.92
CA ILE A 54 5.44 -13.76 18.90
C ILE A 54 6.04 -13.64 17.50
N GLU A 55 7.08 -12.83 17.36
CA GLU A 55 7.79 -12.57 16.11
C GLU A 55 9.15 -11.92 16.35
N GLN A 56 9.94 -11.81 15.28
CA GLN A 56 11.13 -10.97 15.30
C GLN A 56 10.72 -9.51 15.57
N LEU A 57 11.27 -8.94 16.64
CA LEU A 57 11.03 -7.55 17.02
C LEU A 57 11.35 -6.59 15.87
N GLY A 58 10.35 -5.80 15.47
CA GLY A 58 10.46 -4.73 14.49
C GLY A 58 11.06 -3.46 15.09
N SER A 59 11.29 -2.47 14.24
CA SER A 59 11.69 -1.14 14.69
C SER A 59 10.52 -0.43 15.38
N ARG A 60 10.85 0.55 16.21
CA ARG A 60 9.87 1.41 16.88
C ARG A 60 8.98 2.16 15.88
N GLU A 61 9.58 2.64 14.80
CA GLU A 61 8.91 3.33 13.71
C GLU A 61 7.96 2.42 12.92
N GLU A 62 8.24 1.12 12.81
CA GLU A 62 7.28 0.15 12.27
C GLU A 62 6.01 0.11 13.14
N TYR A 63 6.16 0.00 14.46
CA TYR A 63 5.03 -0.03 15.39
C TYR A 63 4.28 1.31 15.48
N GLN A 64 4.98 2.44 15.32
CA GLN A 64 4.34 3.75 15.19
C GLN A 64 3.49 3.86 13.92
N LEU A 65 4.01 3.37 12.79
CA LEU A 65 3.23 3.29 11.55
C LEU A 65 2.02 2.37 11.70
N GLU A 66 2.15 1.25 12.41
CA GLU A 66 1.03 0.35 12.70
C GLU A 66 -0.06 1.00 13.54
N ILE A 67 0.29 1.78 14.57
CA ILE A 67 -0.66 2.61 15.34
C ILE A 67 -1.44 3.54 14.42
N LEU A 68 -0.74 4.24 13.52
CA LEU A 68 -1.39 5.15 12.59
C LEU A 68 -2.31 4.42 11.61
N ILE A 69 -1.86 3.27 11.06
CA ILE A 69 -2.68 2.42 10.19
C ILE A 69 -3.94 1.99 10.94
N MET A 70 -3.83 1.48 12.17
CA MET A 70 -4.97 1.06 12.97
C MET A 70 -6.01 2.17 13.13
N GLY A 71 -5.56 3.37 13.54
CA GLY A 71 -6.47 4.50 13.75
C GLY A 71 -7.12 5.00 12.46
N VAL A 72 -6.36 5.14 11.37
CA VAL A 72 -6.94 5.57 10.09
C VAL A 72 -7.95 4.54 9.57
N LEU A 73 -7.62 3.24 9.61
CA LEU A 73 -8.55 2.21 9.16
C LEU A 73 -9.77 2.09 10.06
N TRP A 74 -9.61 2.34 11.36
CA TRP A 74 -10.70 2.45 12.32
C TRP A 74 -11.67 3.56 11.93
N ASN A 75 -11.17 4.78 11.73
CA ASN A 75 -11.99 5.94 11.38
C ASN A 75 -12.70 5.77 10.03
N VAL A 76 -12.09 5.06 9.09
CA VAL A 76 -12.68 4.87 7.75
C VAL A 76 -13.70 3.73 7.71
N TYR A 77 -13.51 2.65 8.50
CA TYR A 77 -14.24 1.39 8.28
C TYR A 77 -14.94 0.79 9.51
N SER A 78 -14.72 1.29 10.74
CA SER A 78 -15.29 0.70 11.96
C SER A 78 -16.82 0.56 11.90
N GLU A 79 -17.54 1.61 11.48
CA GLU A 79 -19.00 1.57 11.31
C GLU A 79 -19.43 0.47 10.33
N LYS A 80 -18.77 0.36 9.17
CA LYS A 80 -19.07 -0.67 8.16
C LYS A 80 -18.77 -2.10 8.64
N SER A 81 -17.93 -2.23 9.66
CA SER A 81 -17.49 -3.53 10.15
C SER A 81 -18.49 -4.20 11.10
N LEU A 82 -19.38 -3.42 11.73
CA LEU A 82 -20.33 -3.91 12.73
C LEU A 82 -21.42 -4.80 12.11
N ASP A 83 -21.83 -4.50 10.87
CA ASP A 83 -23.00 -5.11 10.23
C ASP A 83 -22.71 -6.37 9.40
N LEU A 84 -21.48 -6.90 9.43
CA LEU A 84 -21.10 -7.99 8.52
C LEU A 84 -21.66 -9.36 8.99
N PRO A 85 -22.62 -9.98 8.27
CA PRO A 85 -23.23 -11.22 8.76
C PRO A 85 -22.26 -12.41 8.67
N LYS A 86 -22.41 -13.37 9.60
CA LYS A 86 -21.49 -14.51 9.77
C LYS A 86 -21.27 -15.34 8.49
N ILE A 87 -22.32 -15.57 7.71
CA ILE A 87 -22.25 -16.40 6.49
C ILE A 87 -21.48 -15.67 5.36
N PRO A 88 -21.87 -14.45 4.93
CA PRO A 88 -21.10 -13.64 3.99
C PRO A 88 -19.63 -13.48 4.37
N ARG A 89 -19.33 -13.28 5.66
CA ARG A 89 -17.97 -13.20 6.20
C ARG A 89 -17.12 -14.43 5.82
N LYS A 90 -17.63 -15.64 6.09
CA LYS A 90 -16.90 -16.90 5.79
C LYS A 90 -16.65 -17.03 4.29
N THR A 91 -17.67 -16.77 3.47
CA THR A 91 -17.57 -16.88 2.01
C THR A 91 -16.59 -15.86 1.42
N LEU A 92 -16.66 -14.59 1.84
CA LEU A 92 -15.76 -13.54 1.36
C LEU A 92 -14.30 -13.82 1.74
N SER A 93 -14.06 -14.29 2.97
CA SER A 93 -12.71 -14.69 3.42
C SER A 93 -12.14 -15.84 2.57
N LEU A 94 -12.97 -16.83 2.24
CA LEU A 94 -12.59 -17.95 1.38
C LEU A 94 -12.27 -17.46 -0.04
N LEU A 95 -13.15 -16.66 -0.64
CA LEU A 95 -12.96 -16.11 -1.99
C LEU A 95 -11.67 -15.27 -2.10
N SER A 96 -11.41 -14.42 -1.10
CA SER A 96 -10.18 -13.62 -1.02
C SER A 96 -8.92 -14.48 -0.92
N SER A 97 -9.01 -15.63 -0.24
CA SER A 97 -7.90 -16.59 -0.13
C SER A 97 -7.70 -17.37 -1.45
N MET A 98 -8.78 -17.86 -2.06
CA MET A 98 -8.74 -18.66 -3.30
C MET A 98 -8.19 -17.90 -4.52
N ARG A 99 -8.37 -16.57 -4.55
CA ARG A 99 -7.80 -15.67 -5.58
C ARG A 99 -6.28 -15.82 -5.72
N GLN A 100 -5.58 -16.22 -4.66
CA GLN A 100 -4.12 -16.32 -4.64
C GLN A 100 -3.59 -17.59 -5.33
N TYR A 101 -4.43 -18.62 -5.50
CA TYR A 101 -3.97 -19.96 -5.90
C TYR A 101 -4.58 -20.46 -7.22
N SER A 102 -5.68 -19.88 -7.70
CA SER A 102 -6.38 -20.39 -8.89
C SER A 102 -6.38 -19.39 -10.05
N TRP A 103 -5.39 -19.51 -10.93
CA TRP A 103 -5.38 -18.75 -12.19
C TRP A 103 -6.55 -19.14 -13.11
N ILE A 104 -6.98 -20.41 -13.06
CA ILE A 104 -8.02 -20.98 -13.92
C ILE A 104 -9.41 -20.42 -13.60
N PHE A 105 -9.74 -20.18 -12.32
CA PHE A 105 -11.06 -19.70 -11.89
C PHE A 105 -11.12 -18.20 -11.59
N LYS A 106 -10.03 -17.46 -11.85
CA LYS A 106 -9.87 -16.07 -11.45
C LYS A 106 -11.04 -15.17 -11.84
N LYS A 107 -11.50 -15.23 -13.11
CA LYS A 107 -12.64 -14.39 -13.57
C LYS A 107 -13.95 -14.70 -12.85
N CYS A 108 -14.22 -15.96 -12.55
CA CYS A 108 -15.42 -16.37 -11.81
C CYS A 108 -15.35 -15.91 -10.35
N ILE A 109 -14.20 -16.12 -9.71
CA ILE A 109 -13.95 -15.67 -8.32
C ILE A 109 -14.10 -14.15 -8.24
N ASP A 110 -13.48 -13.40 -9.15
CA ASP A 110 -13.54 -11.94 -9.17
C ASP A 110 -14.99 -11.44 -9.33
N SER A 111 -15.80 -12.10 -10.17
CA SER A 111 -17.22 -11.74 -10.37
C SER A 111 -18.07 -12.00 -9.13
N ILE A 112 -17.94 -13.18 -8.51
CA ILE A 112 -18.70 -13.54 -7.29
C ILE A 112 -18.28 -12.62 -6.14
N LYS A 113 -16.97 -12.46 -5.93
CA LYS A 113 -16.40 -11.58 -4.90
C LYS A 113 -16.91 -10.16 -5.07
N GLY A 114 -16.85 -9.60 -6.28
CA GLY A 114 -17.30 -8.24 -6.56
C GLY A 114 -18.80 -8.02 -6.24
N LYS A 115 -19.67 -8.97 -6.60
CA LYS A 115 -21.11 -8.93 -6.23
C LYS A 115 -21.33 -9.01 -4.72
N MET A 116 -20.62 -9.91 -4.03
CA MET A 116 -20.74 -10.08 -2.59
C MET A 116 -20.19 -8.87 -1.82
N ALA A 117 -19.00 -8.37 -2.19
CA ALA A 117 -18.40 -7.19 -1.59
C ALA A 117 -19.33 -5.96 -1.78
N TYR A 118 -19.89 -5.79 -2.97
CA TYR A 118 -20.85 -4.71 -3.21
C TYR A 118 -22.06 -4.79 -2.29
N LYS A 119 -22.68 -5.98 -2.14
CA LYS A 119 -23.87 -6.15 -1.31
C LYS A 119 -23.58 -6.01 0.19
N TYR A 120 -22.50 -6.60 0.68
CA TYR A 120 -22.27 -6.79 2.12
C TYR A 120 -21.21 -5.87 2.72
N LEU A 121 -20.28 -5.33 1.94
CA LEU A 121 -19.21 -4.45 2.43
C LEU A 121 -19.40 -2.98 2.04
N LEU A 122 -20.11 -2.71 0.92
CA LEU A 122 -20.32 -1.35 0.40
C LEU A 122 -21.74 -0.83 0.60
N LYS A 123 -22.75 -1.65 0.27
CA LYS A 123 -24.18 -1.32 0.41
C LYS A 123 -24.83 -1.90 1.68
N GLY A 124 -24.04 -2.38 2.64
CA GLY A 124 -24.58 -2.76 3.94
C GLY A 124 -25.48 -1.65 4.45
N LYS A 125 -26.78 -1.93 4.59
CA LYS A 125 -27.69 -0.98 5.23
C LYS A 125 -27.26 -0.94 6.68
N ILE A 126 -26.81 0.22 7.16
CA ILE A 126 -26.89 0.51 8.59
C ILE A 126 -28.38 0.43 8.89
N ASP A 127 -28.77 -0.58 9.66
CA ASP A 127 -30.15 -0.69 10.08
C ASP A 127 -30.43 0.49 11.01
N LYS A 128 -31.15 1.49 10.50
CA LYS A 128 -31.40 2.74 11.23
C LYS A 128 -32.21 2.52 12.52
N ASP A 129 -32.84 1.35 12.62
CA ASP A 129 -33.68 0.94 13.74
C ASP A 129 -32.88 0.17 14.82
N ILE A 130 -31.60 -0.18 14.56
CA ILE A 130 -30.70 -0.76 15.56
C ILE A 130 -29.82 0.36 16.13
N VAL A 131 -30.02 0.68 17.41
CA VAL A 131 -29.13 1.58 18.15
C VAL A 131 -27.81 0.84 18.38
N TYR A 132 -26.84 1.05 17.49
CA TYR A 132 -25.47 0.66 17.77
C TYR A 132 -24.84 1.69 18.72
N ASN A 133 -24.19 1.20 19.77
CA ASN A 133 -23.23 2.03 20.50
C ASN A 133 -22.13 2.48 19.53
N THR A 134 -21.60 3.69 19.72
CA THR A 134 -20.45 4.17 18.95
C THR A 134 -19.32 3.11 18.97
N PRO A 135 -18.86 2.62 17.80
CA PRO A 135 -17.83 1.59 17.75
C PRO A 135 -16.62 2.02 18.57
N CYS A 136 -16.05 1.11 19.36
CA CYS A 136 -14.80 1.37 20.09
C CYS A 136 -13.81 0.22 19.97
N ILE A 137 -12.50 0.54 19.96
CA ILE A 137 -11.43 -0.46 19.78
C ILE A 137 -11.51 -1.56 20.85
N GLU A 138 -11.83 -1.20 22.11
CA GLU A 138 -12.00 -2.14 23.22
C GLU A 138 -12.92 -3.33 22.89
N ASN A 139 -14.00 -3.09 22.13
CA ASN A 139 -15.05 -4.10 21.91
C ASN A 139 -15.15 -4.57 20.45
N ASP A 140 -14.77 -3.74 19.48
CA ASP A 140 -15.07 -3.99 18.06
C ASP A 140 -13.83 -4.13 17.16
N PHE A 141 -12.62 -4.12 17.73
CA PHE A 141 -11.37 -4.24 16.96
C PHE A 141 -11.29 -5.52 16.11
N GLU A 142 -11.68 -6.67 16.67
CA GLU A 142 -11.72 -7.92 15.92
C GLU A 142 -12.70 -7.86 14.73
N LYS A 143 -13.83 -7.15 14.86
CA LYS A 143 -14.81 -7.01 13.78
C LYS A 143 -14.23 -6.24 12.60
N LEU A 144 -13.49 -5.16 12.88
CA LEU A 144 -12.75 -4.42 11.84
C LEU A 144 -11.74 -5.32 11.12
N ILE A 145 -10.91 -6.05 11.85
CA ILE A 145 -9.90 -6.95 11.26
C ILE A 145 -10.55 -7.97 10.32
N ILE A 146 -11.65 -8.59 10.76
CA ILE A 146 -12.42 -9.53 9.96
C ILE A 146 -12.95 -8.86 8.69
N TRP A 147 -13.51 -7.65 8.81
CA TRP A 147 -14.02 -6.90 7.68
C TRP A 147 -12.90 -6.61 6.66
N LEU A 148 -11.74 -6.12 7.13
CA LEU A 148 -10.56 -5.84 6.31
C LEU A 148 -10.09 -7.10 5.56
N LYS A 149 -10.01 -8.25 6.24
CA LYS A 149 -9.70 -9.54 5.60
C LYS A 149 -10.71 -9.94 4.53
N CYS A 150 -11.99 -9.72 4.77
CA CYS A 150 -13.05 -10.03 3.79
C CYS A 150 -12.90 -9.21 2.50
N THR A 151 -12.38 -7.99 2.57
CA THR A 151 -12.12 -7.17 1.36
C THR A 151 -11.04 -7.79 0.46
N GLY A 152 -10.04 -8.43 1.06
CA GLY A 152 -8.84 -8.91 0.37
C GLY A 152 -7.83 -7.83 -0.04
N GLU A 153 -8.06 -6.57 0.35
CA GLU A 153 -7.21 -5.41 -0.02
C GLU A 153 -6.17 -5.02 1.05
N PHE A 154 -6.24 -5.64 2.24
CA PHE A 154 -5.44 -5.29 3.42
C PHE A 154 -4.85 -6.53 4.09
N LYS A 155 -4.45 -7.53 3.31
CA LYS A 155 -4.04 -8.82 3.85
C LYS A 155 -2.93 -8.67 4.90
N PHE A 156 -1.88 -7.92 4.58
CA PHE A 156 -0.71 -7.76 5.45
C PHE A 156 -0.99 -6.76 6.56
N GLN A 157 -1.65 -5.63 6.27
CA GLN A 157 -2.09 -4.70 7.32
C GLN A 157 -3.01 -5.38 8.35
N ALA A 158 -4.00 -6.17 7.91
CA ALA A 158 -4.88 -6.91 8.82
C ALA A 158 -4.12 -8.00 9.60
N GLY A 159 -3.10 -8.62 9.01
CA GLY A 159 -2.22 -9.55 9.73
C GLY A 159 -1.47 -8.89 10.88
N ARG A 160 -0.96 -7.66 10.67
CA ARG A 160 -0.36 -6.85 11.76
C ARG A 160 -1.38 -6.53 12.86
N MET A 161 -2.58 -6.10 12.45
CA MET A 161 -3.65 -5.78 13.39
C MET A 161 -4.10 -6.99 14.22
N GLU A 162 -3.98 -8.22 13.71
CA GLU A 162 -4.26 -9.43 14.51
C GLU A 162 -3.31 -9.59 15.68
N ILE A 163 -2.03 -9.27 15.49
CA ILE A 163 -1.03 -9.34 16.57
C ILE A 163 -1.33 -8.28 17.63
N TRP A 164 -1.68 -7.05 17.21
CA TRP A 164 -2.18 -6.02 18.11
C TRP A 164 -3.45 -6.44 18.85
N ASN A 165 -4.36 -7.17 18.19
CA ASN A 165 -5.57 -7.67 18.83
C ASN A 165 -5.26 -8.74 19.89
N LEU A 166 -4.23 -9.58 19.69
CA LEU A 166 -3.75 -10.51 20.73
C LEU A 166 -3.21 -9.74 21.93
N PHE A 167 -2.39 -8.71 21.71
CA PHE A 167 -1.90 -7.83 22.76
C PHE A 167 -3.04 -7.13 23.51
N PHE A 168 -4.03 -6.57 22.81
CA PHE A 168 -5.18 -5.95 23.47
C PHE A 168 -6.01 -6.95 24.28
N LYS A 169 -6.18 -8.18 23.81
CA LYS A 169 -6.85 -9.25 24.57
C LYS A 169 -6.07 -9.71 25.81
N HIS A 170 -4.75 -9.57 25.79
CA HIS A 170 -3.88 -9.86 26.94
C HIS A 170 -3.99 -8.77 28.02
N ASN A 171 -4.35 -7.55 27.64
CA ASN A 171 -4.46 -6.42 28.56
C ASN A 171 -5.88 -6.25 29.13
N ASN A 172 -5.99 -5.50 30.22
CA ASN A 172 -7.28 -5.19 30.82
C ASN A 172 -8.09 -4.19 29.97
N LYS A 173 -9.41 -4.21 30.15
CA LYS A 173 -10.36 -3.38 29.38
C LYS A 173 -10.11 -1.88 29.48
N GLU A 174 -9.71 -1.38 30.64
CA GLU A 174 -9.46 0.04 30.86
C GLU A 174 -8.23 0.50 30.07
N TYR A 175 -7.16 -0.28 30.08
CA TYR A 175 -5.97 -0.06 29.26
C TYR A 175 -6.33 0.01 27.78
N VAL A 176 -7.05 -1.00 27.25
CA VAL A 176 -7.42 -1.07 25.83
C VAL A 176 -8.33 0.10 25.44
N ARG A 177 -9.24 0.51 26.33
CA ARG A 177 -10.09 1.68 26.10
C ARG A 177 -9.27 2.96 25.98
N ASN A 178 -8.31 3.17 26.87
CA ASN A 178 -7.45 4.36 26.86
C ASN A 178 -6.52 4.36 25.63
N ALA A 179 -5.91 3.22 25.33
CA ALA A 179 -5.12 3.03 24.11
C ALA A 179 -5.95 3.29 22.85
N GLY A 180 -7.17 2.75 22.80
CA GLY A 180 -8.10 2.91 21.69
C GLY A 180 -8.47 4.37 21.44
N LYS A 181 -8.80 5.13 22.49
CA LYS A 181 -9.07 6.58 22.38
C LYS A 181 -7.87 7.33 21.77
N LEU A 182 -6.67 7.05 22.28
CA LEU A 182 -5.46 7.70 21.80
C LEU A 182 -5.17 7.38 20.32
N ILE A 183 -5.35 6.12 19.91
CA ILE A 183 -5.17 5.68 18.52
C ILE A 183 -6.12 6.44 17.58
N VAL A 184 -7.38 6.62 17.98
CA VAL A 184 -8.38 7.40 17.23
C VAL A 184 -8.01 8.88 17.17
N GLU A 185 -7.63 9.49 18.30
CA GLU A 185 -7.20 10.90 18.36
C GLU A 185 -5.98 11.19 17.47
N LEU A 186 -5.01 10.25 17.42
CA LEU A 186 -3.85 10.36 16.55
C LEU A 186 -4.24 10.32 15.07
N ALA A 187 -5.20 9.45 14.70
CA ALA A 187 -5.70 9.36 13.34
C ALA A 187 -6.50 10.60 12.92
N ASP A 188 -7.33 11.15 13.82
CA ASP A 188 -8.07 12.40 13.58
C ASP A 188 -7.11 13.58 13.36
N TRP A 189 -6.08 13.69 14.21
CA TRP A 189 -5.03 14.68 14.03
C TRP A 189 -4.32 14.50 12.68
N PHE A 190 -3.93 13.27 12.34
CA PHE A 190 -3.24 12.97 11.09
C PHE A 190 -4.10 13.31 9.86
N GLU A 191 -5.39 12.98 9.87
CA GLU A 191 -6.29 13.31 8.77
C GLU A 191 -6.33 14.82 8.54
N LYS A 192 -6.50 15.61 9.61
CA LYS A 192 -6.51 17.07 9.52
C LYS A 192 -5.17 17.63 9.02
N GLU A 193 -4.07 17.23 9.63
CA GLU A 193 -2.73 17.74 9.31
C GLU A 193 -2.32 17.36 7.87
N SER A 194 -2.55 16.11 7.49
CA SER A 194 -2.18 15.61 6.17
C SER A 194 -2.97 16.26 5.04
N ILE A 195 -4.21 16.70 5.27
CA ILE A 195 -4.95 17.48 4.26
C ILE A 195 -4.25 18.81 3.96
N GLU A 196 -3.79 19.52 5.00
CA GLU A 196 -3.07 20.79 4.82
C GLU A 196 -1.73 20.56 4.09
N LYS A 197 -1.01 19.53 4.49
CA LYS A 197 0.37 19.27 4.03
C LYS A 197 0.47 18.52 2.70
N LEU A 198 -0.41 17.55 2.45
CA LEU A 198 -0.37 16.65 1.29
C LEU A 198 -1.56 16.82 0.34
N GLY A 199 -2.60 17.56 0.72
CA GLY A 199 -3.82 17.72 -0.07
C GLY A 199 -3.59 18.29 -1.48
N GLY A 200 -2.50 19.07 -1.66
CA GLY A 200 -2.07 19.55 -2.97
C GLY A 200 -1.73 18.43 -3.97
N TYR A 201 -1.32 17.26 -3.49
CA TYR A 201 -0.99 16.10 -4.33
C TYR A 201 -2.22 15.20 -4.61
N THR A 202 -3.31 15.36 -3.86
CA THR A 202 -4.51 14.49 -3.90
C THR A 202 -5.78 15.23 -4.31
N LEU A 203 -5.67 16.45 -4.87
CA LEU A 203 -6.78 17.33 -5.24
C LEU A 203 -7.94 16.67 -6.02
N ASN A 204 -7.66 15.61 -6.77
CA ASN A 204 -8.67 14.93 -7.59
C ASN A 204 -9.33 13.73 -6.91
N VAL A 205 -8.93 13.31 -5.71
CA VAL A 205 -9.50 12.15 -5.01
C VAL A 205 -10.99 12.34 -4.77
N LYS A 206 -11.40 13.44 -4.12
CA LYS A 206 -12.82 13.74 -3.85
C LYS A 206 -13.64 13.78 -5.14
N LYS A 207 -13.10 14.44 -6.17
CA LYS A 207 -13.73 14.55 -7.48
C LYS A 207 -13.90 13.20 -8.17
N PHE A 208 -12.91 12.32 -8.09
CA PHE A 208 -12.95 10.96 -8.62
C PHE A 208 -14.03 10.13 -7.90
N LEU A 209 -14.07 10.18 -6.57
CA LEU A 209 -15.04 9.47 -5.76
C LEU A 209 -16.49 9.90 -6.06
N MET A 210 -16.73 11.18 -6.29
CA MET A 210 -18.07 11.70 -6.63
C MET A 210 -18.52 11.40 -8.06
N ASN A 211 -17.59 11.38 -9.02
CA ASN A 211 -17.94 11.35 -10.45
C ASN A 211 -17.71 10.02 -11.13
N GLU A 212 -16.58 9.35 -10.90
CA GLU A 212 -16.19 8.14 -11.63
C GLU A 212 -16.48 6.88 -10.82
N TYR A 213 -16.11 6.89 -9.52
CA TYR A 213 -16.23 5.74 -8.63
C TYR A 213 -17.67 5.19 -8.54
N LYS A 214 -18.69 6.04 -8.63
CA LYS A 214 -20.10 5.61 -8.62
C LYS A 214 -20.45 4.59 -9.70
N PHE A 215 -19.70 4.56 -10.80
CA PHE A 215 -19.88 3.62 -11.91
C PHE A 215 -19.11 2.30 -11.73
N TYR A 216 -18.36 2.12 -10.63
CA TYR A 216 -17.57 0.92 -10.40
C TYR A 216 -18.44 -0.28 -10.00
N GLY A 217 -19.64 -0.05 -9.47
CA GLY A 217 -20.65 -1.10 -9.25
C GLY A 217 -20.08 -2.33 -8.53
N THR A 218 -20.24 -3.50 -9.13
CA THR A 218 -19.82 -4.80 -8.59
C THR A 218 -18.40 -5.21 -8.99
N ARG A 219 -17.54 -4.26 -9.36
CA ARG A 219 -16.13 -4.56 -9.62
C ARG A 219 -15.43 -5.13 -8.39
N GLU A 220 -14.48 -6.03 -8.61
CA GLU A 220 -13.72 -6.68 -7.53
C GLU A 220 -12.84 -5.68 -6.77
N ASP A 221 -12.21 -4.75 -7.51
CA ASP A 221 -11.32 -3.71 -6.99
C ASP A 221 -12.06 -2.47 -6.48
N ASN A 222 -13.37 -2.59 -6.23
CA ASN A 222 -14.20 -1.45 -5.84
C ASN A 222 -13.71 -0.82 -4.53
N ILE A 223 -13.46 -1.63 -3.49
CA ILE A 223 -12.96 -1.12 -2.20
C ILE A 223 -11.60 -0.43 -2.37
N PHE A 224 -10.71 -0.98 -3.21
CA PHE A 224 -9.42 -0.38 -3.53
C PHE A 224 -9.55 0.95 -4.28
N CYS A 225 -10.49 1.07 -5.21
CA CYS A 225 -10.71 2.33 -5.94
C CYS A 225 -11.52 3.34 -5.11
N GLY A 226 -12.28 2.87 -4.12
CA GLY A 226 -13.13 3.68 -3.24
C GLY A 226 -12.43 4.28 -2.03
N ARG A 227 -11.10 4.24 -1.98
CA ARG A 227 -10.28 4.76 -0.89
C ARG A 227 -10.44 6.25 -0.70
N ARG A 228 -10.54 6.69 0.56
CA ARG A 228 -10.61 8.09 0.97
C ARG A 228 -9.24 8.77 0.85
N GLU A 229 -9.26 10.10 0.82
CA GLU A 229 -8.06 10.94 0.68
C GLU A 229 -7.02 10.68 1.79
N VAL A 230 -7.45 10.55 3.04
CA VAL A 230 -6.57 10.20 4.17
C VAL A 230 -5.77 8.91 3.95
N GLU A 231 -6.32 7.95 3.20
CA GLU A 231 -5.65 6.68 2.93
C GLU A 231 -4.54 6.83 1.88
N TYR A 232 -4.64 7.82 0.98
CA TYR A 232 -3.55 8.23 0.11
C TYR A 232 -2.42 8.85 0.93
N HIS A 233 -2.76 9.77 1.83
CA HIS A 233 -1.78 10.41 2.70
C HIS A 233 -1.07 9.41 3.62
N LEU A 234 -1.84 8.48 4.22
CA LEU A 234 -1.31 7.38 5.02
C LEU A 234 -0.27 6.59 4.22
N ASN A 235 -0.56 6.23 2.97
CA ASN A 235 0.39 5.50 2.14
C ASN A 235 1.61 6.33 1.73
N MET A 236 1.46 7.64 1.51
CA MET A 236 2.60 8.54 1.23
C MET A 236 3.56 8.59 2.43
N VAL A 237 3.04 8.82 3.63
CA VAL A 237 3.83 8.86 4.87
C VAL A 237 4.38 7.48 5.21
N GLY A 238 3.56 6.43 5.10
CA GLY A 238 3.97 5.06 5.39
C GLY A 238 5.06 4.56 4.46
N ALA A 239 5.01 4.89 3.16
CA ALA A 239 6.07 4.54 2.23
C ALA A 239 7.42 5.19 2.61
N GLU A 240 7.40 6.44 3.04
CA GLU A 240 8.61 7.13 3.52
C GLU A 240 9.12 6.53 4.83
N ILE A 241 8.25 6.25 5.81
CA ILE A 241 8.65 5.59 7.05
C ILE A 241 9.30 4.23 6.76
N LEU A 242 8.68 3.40 5.93
CA LEU A 242 9.23 2.09 5.53
C LEU A 242 10.59 2.25 4.81
N ASN A 243 10.73 3.25 3.94
CA ASN A 243 12.01 3.55 3.30
C ASN A 243 13.12 3.80 4.31
N ARG A 244 12.86 4.63 5.33
CA ARG A 244 13.82 4.96 6.38
C ARG A 244 14.19 3.73 7.22
N VAL A 245 13.18 3.01 7.71
CA VAL A 245 13.36 1.81 8.55
C VAL A 245 14.24 0.77 7.87
N PHE A 246 13.98 0.50 6.59
CA PHE A 246 14.70 -0.56 5.87
C PHE A 246 15.96 -0.08 5.16
N ARG A 247 16.30 1.22 5.22
CA ARG A 247 17.36 1.82 4.42
C ARG A 247 18.70 1.12 4.60
N ASP A 248 19.17 1.00 5.84
CA ASP A 248 20.50 0.47 6.13
C ASP A 248 20.63 -1.00 5.75
N THR A 249 19.58 -1.77 6.00
CA THR A 249 19.54 -3.18 5.59
C THR A 249 19.50 -3.28 4.07
N PHE A 250 18.74 -2.43 3.38
CA PHE A 250 18.62 -2.45 1.92
C PHE A 250 19.96 -2.17 1.25
N LEU A 251 20.72 -1.21 1.77
CA LEU A 251 22.03 -0.87 1.22
C LEU A 251 23.01 -2.05 1.28
N LYS A 252 22.94 -2.85 2.35
CA LYS A 252 23.78 -4.04 2.58
C LYS A 252 23.37 -5.26 1.74
N THR A 253 22.21 -5.23 1.08
CA THR A 253 21.77 -6.35 0.23
C THR A 253 22.67 -6.54 -0.98
N GLU A 254 23.00 -7.79 -1.28
CA GLU A 254 23.83 -8.16 -2.43
C GLU A 254 23.04 -8.03 -3.74
N ASP A 255 21.81 -8.56 -3.73
CA ASP A 255 20.95 -8.67 -4.90
C ASP A 255 19.87 -7.58 -4.86
N LYS A 256 19.85 -6.69 -5.85
CA LYS A 256 18.84 -5.61 -5.96
C LYS A 256 17.87 -5.85 -7.11
N ILE A 257 16.58 -5.74 -6.83
CA ILE A 257 15.49 -5.98 -7.79
C ILE A 257 14.52 -4.81 -7.81
N ILE A 258 14.20 -4.29 -8.99
CA ILE A 258 13.14 -3.30 -9.19
C ILE A 258 11.88 -4.00 -9.71
N PHE A 259 10.75 -3.77 -9.05
CA PHE A 259 9.43 -4.16 -9.53
C PHE A 259 8.69 -2.95 -10.06
N LEU A 260 8.30 -3.00 -11.33
CA LEU A 260 7.60 -1.92 -12.04
C LEU A 260 6.16 -2.33 -12.40
N PRO A 261 5.19 -1.42 -12.36
CA PRO A 261 3.84 -1.71 -12.78
C PRO A 261 3.74 -1.71 -14.32
N ALA A 262 2.76 -2.45 -14.85
CA ALA A 262 2.55 -2.55 -16.29
C ALA A 262 2.23 -1.22 -16.98
N CYS A 263 1.69 -0.23 -16.25
CA CYS A 263 1.38 1.10 -16.79
C CYS A 263 2.62 1.97 -17.06
N MET A 264 3.83 1.53 -16.72
CA MET A 264 5.07 2.18 -17.18
C MET A 264 5.53 1.67 -18.56
N CYS A 265 4.91 0.61 -19.10
CA CYS A 265 5.21 0.18 -20.46
C CYS A 265 4.62 1.16 -21.47
N LEU A 266 5.45 1.67 -22.38
CA LEU A 266 5.02 2.53 -23.50
C LEU A 266 3.93 1.89 -24.37
N LYS A 267 4.06 0.58 -24.64
CA LYS A 267 3.14 -0.18 -25.49
C LYS A 267 2.13 -0.97 -24.63
N PRO A 268 0.85 -1.06 -25.06
CA PRO A 268 -0.15 -1.88 -24.37
C PRO A 268 0.21 -3.37 -24.40
N TYR A 269 -0.52 -4.17 -23.60
CA TYR A 269 -0.17 -5.58 -23.37
C TYR A 269 -0.04 -6.43 -24.65
N ASN A 270 -0.92 -6.23 -25.62
CA ASN A 270 -0.96 -6.98 -26.86
C ASN A 270 0.18 -6.65 -27.84
N THR A 271 0.84 -5.50 -27.68
CA THR A 271 1.93 -5.05 -28.58
C THR A 271 3.28 -5.01 -27.88
N CYS A 272 3.31 -4.92 -26.55
CA CYS A 272 4.53 -5.05 -25.77
C CYS A 272 5.07 -6.49 -25.83
N ARG A 273 6.31 -6.67 -26.30
CA ARG A 273 6.95 -8.00 -26.40
C ARG A 273 7.45 -8.56 -25.06
N ARG A 274 6.92 -8.11 -23.91
CA ARG A 274 7.38 -8.57 -22.59
C ARG A 274 7.19 -10.09 -22.46
N LYS A 275 8.19 -10.79 -21.92
CA LYS A 275 8.15 -12.25 -21.75
C LYS A 275 7.79 -12.60 -20.31
N LYS A 276 6.84 -13.54 -20.13
CA LYS A 276 6.45 -14.02 -18.80
C LYS A 276 7.57 -14.87 -18.18
N THR A 277 7.75 -14.73 -16.88
CA THR A 277 8.69 -15.46 -16.01
C THR A 277 7.98 -15.84 -14.71
N ASP A 278 8.67 -16.55 -13.83
CA ASP A 278 8.23 -16.85 -12.45
C ASP A 278 8.03 -15.58 -11.60
N LYS A 279 8.86 -14.54 -11.82
CA LYS A 279 8.90 -13.29 -11.04
C LYS A 279 8.09 -12.14 -11.66
N GLY A 280 7.21 -12.43 -12.60
CA GLY A 280 6.48 -11.42 -13.39
C GLY A 280 6.91 -11.45 -14.85
N PHE A 281 7.18 -10.30 -15.46
CA PHE A 281 7.58 -10.21 -16.86
C PHE A 281 8.92 -9.49 -17.03
N ILE A 282 9.71 -9.92 -18.01
CA ILE A 282 10.96 -9.25 -18.40
C ILE A 282 10.77 -8.47 -19.71
N CYS A 283 11.48 -7.35 -19.83
CA CYS A 283 11.42 -6.50 -21.02
C CYS A 283 12.27 -7.08 -22.16
N MET A 284 11.64 -7.34 -23.32
CA MET A 284 12.30 -7.82 -24.54
C MET A 284 12.65 -6.69 -25.52
N ARG A 285 12.74 -5.44 -25.03
CA ARG A 285 13.30 -4.29 -25.77
C ARG A 285 12.60 -3.95 -27.09
N CYS A 286 11.27 -4.03 -27.14
CA CYS A 286 10.48 -3.76 -28.35
C CYS A 286 10.39 -2.27 -28.77
N SER A 287 10.94 -1.36 -27.97
CA SER A 287 11.00 0.10 -28.19
C SER A 287 12.16 0.69 -27.38
N GLU A 288 12.98 1.54 -28.01
CA GLU A 288 14.16 2.14 -27.36
C GLU A 288 13.82 3.23 -26.34
N ASN A 289 12.77 4.01 -26.62
CA ASN A 289 12.26 5.09 -25.78
C ASN A 289 11.32 4.61 -24.66
N CYS A 290 11.07 3.31 -24.53
CA CYS A 290 10.26 2.79 -23.43
C CYS A 290 11.02 2.90 -22.10
N LYS A 291 10.42 3.57 -21.11
CA LYS A 291 10.99 3.78 -19.76
C LYS A 291 11.47 2.48 -19.11
N VAL A 292 10.71 1.39 -19.26
CA VAL A 292 11.09 0.06 -18.77
C VAL A 292 12.33 -0.49 -19.48
N ASN A 293 12.47 -0.27 -20.79
CA ASN A 293 13.69 -0.68 -21.52
C ASN A 293 14.91 0.14 -21.08
N ILE A 294 14.73 1.45 -20.87
CA ILE A 294 15.76 2.34 -20.34
C ILE A 294 16.25 1.84 -18.97
N LEU A 295 15.33 1.60 -18.03
CA LEU A 295 15.65 1.05 -16.71
C LEU A 295 16.33 -0.33 -16.80
N ASN A 296 15.90 -1.21 -17.71
CA ASN A 296 16.54 -2.50 -17.91
C ASN A 296 17.98 -2.39 -18.47
N ARG A 297 18.30 -1.36 -19.27
CA ARG A 297 19.67 -1.09 -19.70
C ARG A 297 20.52 -0.55 -18.56
N ILE A 298 19.98 0.38 -17.77
CA ILE A 298 20.65 0.93 -16.59
C ILE A 298 20.92 -0.18 -15.56
N GLY A 299 19.96 -1.08 -15.36
CA GLY A 299 20.10 -2.24 -14.47
C GLY A 299 21.26 -3.16 -14.84
N LYS A 300 21.54 -3.34 -16.13
CA LYS A 300 22.73 -4.06 -16.59
C LYS A 300 24.03 -3.33 -16.26
N LYS A 301 24.06 -2.00 -16.31
CA LYS A 301 25.24 -1.18 -15.97
C LYS A 301 25.51 -1.19 -14.46
N TYR A 302 24.46 -1.16 -13.63
CA TYR A 302 24.57 -1.01 -12.17
C TYR A 302 24.14 -2.26 -11.38
N ASN A 303 24.17 -3.44 -12.02
CA ASN A 303 23.89 -4.73 -11.40
C ASN A 303 22.58 -4.82 -10.60
N PHE A 304 21.47 -4.34 -11.16
CA PHE A 304 20.13 -4.59 -10.63
C PHE A 304 19.19 -5.19 -11.68
N LYS A 305 18.25 -6.01 -11.23
CA LYS A 305 17.28 -6.70 -12.09
C LYS A 305 15.98 -5.89 -12.17
N VAL A 306 15.30 -5.92 -13.31
CA VAL A 306 14.01 -5.22 -13.51
C VAL A 306 12.94 -6.23 -13.92
N TYR A 307 11.85 -6.28 -13.15
CA TYR A 307 10.67 -7.08 -13.47
C TYR A 307 9.42 -6.21 -13.54
N ILE A 308 8.56 -6.52 -14.50
CA ILE A 308 7.26 -5.89 -14.67
C ILE A 308 6.22 -6.77 -13.97
N VAL A 309 5.48 -6.19 -13.02
CA VAL A 309 4.46 -6.85 -12.21
C VAL A 309 3.12 -6.16 -12.50
N PRO A 310 2.24 -6.78 -13.32
CA PRO A 310 0.95 -6.18 -13.65
C PRO A 310 -0.04 -6.13 -12.48
N HIS A 311 0.11 -7.04 -11.51
CA HIS A 311 -0.71 -7.15 -10.32
C HIS A 311 0.15 -7.70 -9.18
N GLU A 312 -0.06 -7.22 -7.96
CA GLU A 312 0.71 -7.60 -6.76
C GLU A 312 0.78 -9.10 -6.52
N SER A 313 -0.25 -9.86 -6.91
CA SER A 313 -0.29 -11.32 -6.78
C SER A 313 0.77 -12.05 -7.61
N ASN A 314 1.36 -11.41 -8.61
CA ASN A 314 2.44 -11.98 -9.42
C ASN A 314 3.84 -11.64 -8.90
N ALA A 315 3.96 -10.73 -7.91
CA ALA A 315 5.24 -10.47 -7.28
C ALA A 315 5.55 -11.59 -6.28
N PHE A 316 6.78 -12.10 -6.34
CA PHE A 316 7.39 -13.01 -5.36
C PHE A 316 6.93 -14.48 -5.39
N SER A 317 6.26 -14.94 -6.46
CA SER A 317 5.99 -16.36 -6.66
C SER A 317 7.28 -17.13 -7.03
N GLY A 318 7.76 -18.00 -6.15
CA GLY A 318 8.76 -19.03 -6.53
C GLY A 318 10.02 -19.16 -5.67
N ARG A 319 10.20 -18.39 -4.60
CA ARG A 319 11.34 -18.59 -3.67
C ARG A 319 10.86 -19.15 -2.34
N LYS A 320 11.30 -20.36 -2.01
CA LYS A 320 11.24 -20.91 -0.65
C LYS A 320 12.54 -20.50 0.06
N HIS A 321 12.45 -20.04 1.30
CA HIS A 321 13.59 -19.72 2.18
C HIS A 321 14.52 -18.59 1.69
N ILE A 322 14.01 -17.37 1.57
CA ILE A 322 14.87 -16.18 1.46
C ILE A 322 15.33 -15.81 2.87
N ARG A 323 16.65 -15.67 3.09
CA ARG A 323 17.18 -15.12 4.33
C ARG A 323 17.03 -13.61 4.30
N TYR A 324 16.55 -13.04 5.40
CA TYR A 324 16.38 -11.60 5.51
C TYR A 324 17.75 -10.91 5.38
N GLY A 325 17.81 -9.87 4.54
CA GLY A 325 19.04 -9.14 4.23
C GLY A 325 19.70 -9.52 2.90
N ASP A 326 19.37 -10.67 2.31
CA ASP A 326 20.01 -11.10 1.06
C ASP A 326 19.57 -10.25 -0.14
N ILE A 327 18.29 -9.87 -0.17
CA ILE A 327 17.65 -9.32 -1.38
C ILE A 327 16.90 -8.05 -1.07
N GLY A 328 17.40 -6.96 -1.64
CA GLY A 328 16.77 -5.65 -1.63
C GLY A 328 15.82 -5.50 -2.80
N ILE A 329 14.64 -4.93 -2.55
CA ILE A 329 13.69 -4.63 -3.60
C ILE A 329 13.32 -3.15 -3.62
N VAL A 330 13.15 -2.58 -4.82
CA VAL A 330 12.49 -1.29 -5.00
C VAL A 330 11.14 -1.54 -5.66
N GLY A 331 10.07 -1.42 -4.88
CA GLY A 331 8.69 -1.48 -5.35
C GLY A 331 8.26 -0.14 -5.90
N ILE A 332 8.00 -0.08 -7.21
CA ILE A 332 7.36 1.07 -7.86
C ILE A 332 5.87 0.79 -8.02
N ALA A 333 5.03 1.63 -7.44
CA ALA A 333 3.58 1.41 -7.45
C ALA A 333 2.78 2.71 -7.31
N CYS A 334 1.45 2.58 -7.46
CA CYS A 334 0.55 3.67 -7.09
C CYS A 334 0.60 3.90 -5.58
N VAL A 335 0.30 5.12 -5.12
CA VAL A 335 0.26 5.50 -3.69
C VAL A 335 -0.40 4.41 -2.83
N LEU A 336 -1.64 4.01 -3.14
CA LEU A 336 -2.43 3.09 -2.33
C LEU A 336 -1.89 1.65 -2.21
N ASN A 337 -0.83 1.29 -2.93
CA ASN A 337 -0.26 -0.07 -2.92
C ASN A 337 1.03 -0.17 -2.08
N LEU A 338 1.56 0.96 -1.60
CA LEU A 338 2.94 0.99 -1.08
C LEU A 338 3.08 0.33 0.29
N ILE A 339 2.18 0.61 1.23
CA ILE A 339 2.26 -0.01 2.57
C ILE A 339 2.03 -1.52 2.46
N GLU A 340 0.92 -1.93 1.82
CA GLU A 340 0.57 -3.35 1.68
C GLU A 340 1.67 -4.12 0.92
N GLY A 341 2.24 -3.53 -0.14
CA GLY A 341 3.37 -4.09 -0.87
C GLY A 341 4.67 -4.16 -0.07
N GLY A 342 4.96 -3.15 0.76
CA GLY A 342 6.12 -3.13 1.65
C GLY A 342 6.02 -4.18 2.75
N LEU A 343 4.87 -4.28 3.42
CA LEU A 343 4.60 -5.31 4.43
C LEU A 343 4.64 -6.72 3.81
N LYS A 344 4.10 -6.89 2.60
CA LYS A 344 4.23 -8.15 1.83
C LYS A 344 5.68 -8.54 1.64
N ALA A 345 6.52 -7.60 1.20
CA ALA A 345 7.93 -7.86 0.96
C ALA A 345 8.66 -8.23 2.25
N ARG A 346 8.41 -7.51 3.34
CA ARG A 346 8.95 -7.81 4.67
C ARG A 346 8.56 -9.21 5.13
N ASN A 347 7.30 -9.61 4.99
CA ASN A 347 6.80 -10.95 5.30
C ASN A 347 7.45 -12.07 4.45
N LEU A 348 8.04 -11.72 3.31
CA LEU A 348 8.77 -12.64 2.43
C LEU A 348 10.29 -12.56 2.62
N ASN A 349 10.74 -11.94 3.73
CA ASN A 349 12.14 -11.70 4.07
C ASN A 349 12.91 -10.90 3.00
N LEU A 350 12.20 -10.08 2.22
CA LEU A 350 12.81 -9.11 1.33
C LEU A 350 12.97 -7.79 2.07
N VAL A 351 13.95 -6.98 1.64
CA VAL A 351 14.21 -5.67 2.23
C VAL A 351 13.60 -4.60 1.32
N PRO A 352 12.44 -4.01 1.66
CA PRO A 352 11.74 -3.15 0.74
C PRO A 352 12.25 -1.71 0.75
N GLN A 353 12.17 -1.09 -0.42
CA GLN A 353 12.15 0.34 -0.66
C GLN A 353 11.00 0.65 -1.60
N CYS A 354 10.47 1.85 -1.52
CA CYS A 354 9.26 2.32 -2.15
C CYS A 354 9.58 3.56 -3.00
N VAL A 355 9.15 3.53 -4.26
CA VAL A 355 9.12 4.71 -5.13
C VAL A 355 7.71 4.85 -5.67
N ILE A 356 7.10 6.00 -5.43
CA ILE A 356 5.73 6.27 -5.87
C ILE A 356 5.75 6.63 -7.36
N LEU A 357 4.80 6.09 -8.11
CA LEU A 357 4.46 6.65 -9.41
C LEU A 357 4.09 8.12 -9.26
N ASP A 358 4.51 8.96 -10.19
CA ASP A 358 4.16 10.39 -10.17
C ASP A 358 2.65 10.61 -10.27
N TYR A 359 1.94 9.71 -10.94
CA TYR A 359 0.50 9.69 -11.06
C TYR A 359 0.04 8.27 -11.38
N CYS A 360 -1.19 7.94 -10.99
CA CYS A 360 -1.82 6.70 -11.41
C CYS A 360 -2.14 6.74 -12.92
N GLY A 361 -2.35 5.60 -13.55
CA GLY A 361 -2.73 5.57 -14.97
C GLY A 361 -3.15 4.22 -15.53
N CYS A 362 -3.17 3.17 -14.70
CA CYS A 362 -3.44 1.83 -15.19
C CYS A 362 -4.88 1.69 -15.73
N LYS A 363 -5.00 0.91 -16.81
CA LYS A 363 -6.30 0.61 -17.43
C LYS A 363 -7.25 -0.12 -16.48
N ASN A 364 -6.68 -0.96 -15.63
CA ASN A 364 -7.45 -1.84 -14.77
C ASN A 364 -8.16 -1.08 -13.67
N HIS A 365 -7.52 -0.09 -13.03
CA HIS A 365 -8.11 0.59 -11.87
C HIS A 365 -8.55 2.03 -12.13
N TRP A 366 -7.92 2.76 -13.05
CA TRP A 366 -8.02 4.22 -13.03
C TRP A 366 -8.49 4.86 -14.33
N HIS A 367 -7.98 4.41 -15.48
CA HIS A 367 -8.22 5.09 -16.76
C HIS A 367 -8.79 4.14 -17.82
N LYS A 368 -9.82 4.53 -18.59
CA LYS A 368 -10.50 3.63 -19.54
C LYS A 368 -9.58 3.02 -20.60
N SER A 369 -8.61 3.79 -21.11
CA SER A 369 -7.62 3.33 -22.09
C SER A 369 -6.25 3.01 -21.51
N GLY A 370 -6.01 3.35 -20.23
CA GLY A 370 -4.67 3.41 -19.65
C GLY A 370 -3.87 4.65 -20.10
N ILE A 371 -2.95 5.09 -19.26
CA ILE A 371 -2.00 6.19 -19.50
C ILE A 371 -0.62 5.69 -19.07
N GLU A 372 0.41 6.00 -19.85
CA GLU A 372 1.78 5.73 -19.47
C GLU A 372 2.14 6.57 -18.23
N THR A 373 2.45 5.88 -17.15
CA THR A 373 2.86 6.47 -15.87
C THR A 373 4.36 6.72 -15.83
N ASP A 374 4.81 7.39 -14.78
CA ASP A 374 6.22 7.74 -14.61
C ASP A 374 6.62 7.79 -13.14
N ILE A 375 7.91 8.04 -12.88
CA ILE A 375 8.48 8.12 -11.54
C ILE A 375 9.47 9.27 -11.42
N ASN A 376 9.86 9.58 -10.19
CA ASN A 376 11.07 10.33 -9.92
C ASN A 376 12.32 9.45 -10.08
N TYR A 377 13.03 9.59 -11.20
CA TYR A 377 14.27 8.86 -11.43
C TYR A 377 15.39 9.28 -10.47
N ARG A 378 15.45 10.55 -10.05
CA ARG A 378 16.48 11.00 -9.09
C ARG A 378 16.33 10.25 -7.78
N LYS A 379 15.10 10.14 -7.26
CA LYS A 379 14.83 9.36 -6.05
C LYS A 379 15.16 7.88 -6.23
N LEU A 380 14.76 7.27 -7.35
CA LEU A 380 15.11 5.87 -7.62
C LEU A 380 16.63 5.64 -7.57
N PHE A 381 17.40 6.53 -8.19
CA PHE A 381 18.85 6.40 -8.25
C PHE A 381 19.55 6.76 -6.93
N GLU A 382 19.00 7.69 -6.15
CA GLU A 382 19.41 7.93 -4.75
C GLU A 382 19.23 6.67 -3.90
N ILE A 383 18.07 6.00 -4.01
CA ILE A 383 17.82 4.73 -3.31
C ILE A 383 18.85 3.68 -3.73
N LEU A 384 19.18 3.59 -5.01
CA LEU A 384 20.13 2.59 -5.53
C LEU A 384 21.62 2.98 -5.39
N GLN A 385 21.94 4.16 -4.83
CA GLN A 385 23.30 4.72 -4.79
C GLN A 385 23.99 4.83 -6.16
N ILE A 386 23.22 5.21 -7.19
CA ILE A 386 23.74 5.40 -8.54
C ILE A 386 24.14 6.88 -8.74
N PRO A 387 25.38 7.18 -9.18
CA PRO A 387 25.84 8.55 -9.38
C PRO A 387 24.98 9.32 -10.38
N GLN A 388 24.60 10.55 -10.02
CA GLN A 388 23.72 11.38 -10.86
C GLN A 388 24.41 11.85 -12.17
N GLY A 389 25.75 12.01 -12.15
CA GLY A 389 26.54 12.46 -13.30
C GLY A 389 26.64 11.45 -14.46
N ASP A 390 26.44 10.16 -14.18
CA ASP A 390 26.46 9.09 -15.18
C ASP A 390 25.13 8.91 -15.92
N ILE A 391 24.06 9.51 -15.39
CA ILE A 391 22.75 9.47 -16.01
C ILE A 391 22.78 10.54 -17.08
N ILE A 392 23.21 10.17 -18.29
CA ILE A 392 22.98 11.02 -19.45
C ILE A 392 21.46 11.16 -19.61
N VAL A 393 20.95 12.25 -19.03
CA VAL A 393 19.61 12.79 -19.09
C VAL A 393 19.14 13.03 -20.54
N ARG A 394 20.01 12.90 -21.55
CA ARG A 394 19.66 13.05 -22.97
C ARG A 394 18.58 12.07 -23.45
N ASN A 395 18.36 10.94 -22.78
CA ASN A 395 17.32 9.95 -23.17
C ASN A 395 16.07 9.92 -22.29
N LEU A 396 15.99 10.73 -21.22
CA LEU A 396 14.83 10.77 -20.31
C LEU A 396 14.11 12.13 -20.30
N LYS A 397 14.57 13.10 -21.10
CA LYS A 397 14.00 14.45 -21.26
C LYS A 397 13.27 14.68 -22.60
N GLN A 398 12.95 13.62 -23.36
CA GLN A 398 12.06 13.72 -24.52
C GLN A 398 10.69 13.12 -24.21
#